data_AF-T1IFR7-F1
#
_entry.id   AF-T1IFR7-F1
#
_cell.length_a   1.000
_cell.length_b   1.000
_cell.length_c   1.000
_cell.angle_alpha   90.00
_cell.angle_beta   90.00
_cell.angle_gamma   90.00
#
_symmetry.space_group_name_H-M   'P 1'
#
loop_
_entity.id
_entity.type
_entity.pdbx_description
1 polymer ?
#
loop_
_entity_poly.entity_id
_entity_poly.type
_entity_poly.pdbx_seq_one_letter_code
_entity_poly.pdbx_strand_id
1 'polypeptide(L)'
;MVTLHLRLEQFISSFKIFGVAIWAQVMLNVLDALLRLLLQKSLIKSMDFMVMDDRGVKVREIASAMGISNERVHNILHQHLDMTKLSARWVPRLTKNEIV
;
A
#
# COMPACT_ATOMS: atom_id res chain seq x y z
N MET A 1 13.94 14.66 27.82
CA MET A 1 13.19 13.58 28.54
C MET A 1 11.74 13.94 28.91
N VAL A 2 11.23 15.16 28.66
CA VAL A 2 9.89 15.60 29.12
C VAL A 2 8.78 15.47 28.06
N THR A 3 9.12 15.47 26.77
CA THR A 3 8.15 15.53 25.65
C THR A 3 7.34 14.24 25.42
N LEU A 4 7.87 13.07 25.81
CA LEU A 4 7.16 11.79 25.69
C LEU A 4 6.15 11.59 26.84
N HIS A 5 6.46 12.09 28.03
CA HIS A 5 5.58 11.96 29.19
C HIS A 5 4.27 12.71 29.00
N LEU A 6 4.32 13.94 28.45
CA LEU A 6 3.13 14.75 28.18
C LEU A 6 2.21 14.13 27.13
N ARG A 7 2.77 13.37 26.18
CA ARG A 7 1.99 12.74 25.10
C ARG A 7 1.16 11.55 25.62
N LEU A 8 1.66 10.81 26.62
CA LEU A 8 0.95 9.69 27.23
C LEU A 8 -0.23 10.17 28.10
N GLU A 9 -0.05 11.27 28.83
CA GLU A 9 -1.09 11.90 29.64
C GLU A 9 -2.28 12.42 28.79
N GLN A 10 -1.99 12.98 27.61
CA GLN A 10 -3.05 13.39 26.67
C GLN A 10 -3.85 12.22 26.11
N PHE A 11 -3.22 11.05 25.93
CA PHE A 11 -3.91 9.82 25.53
C PHE A 11 -4.86 9.31 26.61
N ILE A 12 -4.42 9.32 27.87
CA ILE A 12 -5.22 8.90 29.04
C ILE A 12 -6.40 9.87 29.26
N SER A 13 -6.18 11.17 29.06
CA SER A 13 -7.24 12.18 29.13
C SER A 13 -8.29 11.99 28.02
N SER A 14 -7.86 11.68 26.80
CA SER A 14 -8.76 11.45 25.66
C SER A 14 -9.69 10.24 25.87
N PHE A 15 -9.20 9.18 26.52
CA PHE A 15 -10.01 8.01 26.90
C PHE A 15 -11.14 8.37 27.89
N LYS A 16 -10.88 9.33 28.78
CA LYS A 16 -11.81 9.75 29.83
C LYS A 16 -12.90 10.72 29.33
N ILE A 17 -12.63 11.47 28.26
CA ILE A 17 -13.56 12.45 27.67
C ILE A 17 -14.51 11.78 26.64
N PHE A 18 -13.98 10.89 25.80
CA PHE A 18 -14.75 10.28 24.70
C PHE A 18 -15.39 8.94 25.05
N GLY A 19 -14.97 8.31 26.16
CA GLY A 19 -15.46 6.99 26.56
C GLY A 19 -14.78 5.85 25.80
N VAL A 20 -14.66 4.71 26.48
CA VAL A 20 -13.92 3.51 26.05
C VAL A 20 -14.37 3.01 24.67
N ALA A 21 -15.68 3.06 24.39
CA ALA A 21 -16.25 2.57 23.13
C ALA A 21 -15.84 3.41 21.92
N ILE A 22 -15.83 4.74 22.05
CA ILE A 22 -15.40 5.65 20.96
C ILE A 22 -13.90 5.48 20.73
N TRP A 23 -13.12 5.41 21.80
CA TRP A 23 -11.68 5.23 21.70
C TRP A 23 -11.31 3.89 21.04
N ALA A 24 -11.99 2.81 21.41
CA ALA A 24 -11.80 1.50 20.77
C ALA A 24 -12.19 1.53 19.27
N GLN A 25 -13.31 2.17 18.91
CA GLN A 25 -13.73 2.28 17.51
C GLN A 25 -12.74 3.10 16.67
N VAL A 26 -12.26 4.22 17.20
CA VAL A 26 -11.25 5.05 16.53
C VAL A 26 -9.95 4.25 16.36
N MET A 27 -9.51 3.54 17.40
CA MET A 27 -8.30 2.73 17.35
C MET A 27 -8.42 1.58 16.34
N LEU A 28 -9.58 0.91 16.26
CA LEU A 28 -9.88 -0.12 15.26
C LEU A 28 -9.91 0.45 13.83
N ASN A 29 -10.50 1.63 13.62
CA ASN A 29 -10.52 2.26 12.29
C ASN A 29 -9.12 2.69 11.84
N VAL A 30 -8.30 3.22 12.76
CA VAL A 30 -6.90 3.57 12.48
C VAL A 30 -6.10 2.32 12.18
N LEU A 31 -6.33 1.22 12.91
CA LEU A 31 -5.69 -0.06 12.67
C LEU A 31 -6.11 -0.67 11.32
N ASP A 32 -7.40 -0.64 10.97
CA ASP A 32 -7.91 -1.09 9.67
C ASP A 32 -7.32 -0.28 8.51
N ALA A 33 -7.27 1.06 8.64
CA ALA A 33 -6.63 1.92 7.66
C ALA A 33 -5.14 1.61 7.50
N LEU A 34 -4.41 1.40 8.59
CA LEU A 34 -3.01 1.02 8.56
C LEU A 34 -2.81 -0.36 7.92
N LEU A 35 -3.66 -1.33 8.26
CA LEU A 35 -3.64 -2.67 7.67
C LEU A 35 -3.88 -2.62 6.16
N ARG A 36 -4.86 -1.83 5.71
CA ARG A 36 -5.13 -1.60 4.28
C ARG A 36 -3.94 -0.99 3.56
N LEU A 37 -3.29 0.02 4.16
CA LEU A 37 -2.10 0.65 3.58
C LEU A 37 -0.92 -0.32 3.47
N LEU A 38 -0.66 -1.11 4.53
CA LEU A 38 0.42 -2.09 4.52
C LEU A 38 0.16 -3.21 3.51
N LEU A 39 -1.07 -3.70 3.42
CA LEU A 39 -1.46 -4.70 2.44
C LEU A 39 -1.32 -4.17 1.01
N GLN A 40 -1.79 -2.94 0.74
CA GLN A 40 -1.68 -2.37 -0.60
C GLN A 40 -0.22 -2.15 -1.01
N LYS A 41 0.62 -1.72 -0.07
CA LYS A 41 2.07 -1.57 -0.29
C LYS A 41 2.77 -2.90 -0.54
N SER A 42 2.41 -3.95 0.19
CA SER A 42 2.99 -5.29 -0.02
C SER A 42 2.57 -5.88 -1.37
N LEU A 43 1.33 -5.67 -1.79
CA LEU A 43 0.84 -6.11 -3.11
C LEU A 43 1.59 -5.41 -4.25
N ILE A 44 1.77 -4.09 -4.20
CA ILE A 44 2.56 -3.36 -5.21
C ILE A 44 3.99 -3.90 -5.26
N LYS A 45 4.62 -4.10 -4.10
CA LYS A 45 5.99 -4.62 -4.02
C LYS A 45 6.12 -6.04 -4.60
N SER A 46 5.13 -6.90 -4.35
CA SER A 46 5.10 -8.25 -4.93
C SER A 46 4.92 -8.21 -6.44
N MET A 47 4.11 -7.28 -6.97
CA MET A 47 3.95 -7.08 -8.41
C MET A 47 5.23 -6.60 -9.07
N ASP A 48 5.91 -5.64 -8.45
CA ASP A 48 7.20 -5.14 -8.92
C ASP A 48 8.21 -6.29 -9.05
N PHE A 49 8.31 -7.12 -8.01
CA PHE A 49 9.20 -8.28 -8.01
C PHE A 49 8.84 -9.28 -9.12
N MET A 50 7.56 -9.63 -9.30
CA MET A 50 7.13 -10.55 -10.36
C MET A 50 7.44 -10.03 -11.76
N VAL A 51 7.29 -8.72 -11.99
CA VAL A 51 7.57 -8.10 -13.29
C VAL A 51 9.07 -7.92 -13.53
N MET A 52 9.86 -7.68 -12.48
CA MET A 52 11.32 -7.64 -12.57
C MET A 52 11.93 -9.02 -12.82
N ASP A 53 11.37 -10.08 -12.21
CA ASP A 53 11.81 -11.47 -12.39
C ASP A 53 11.56 -11.95 -13.82
N ASP A 54 10.32 -11.80 -14.32
CA ASP A 54 9.98 -12.06 -15.72
C ASP A 54 9.26 -10.87 -16.37
N ARG A 55 10.01 -10.10 -17.16
CA ARG A 55 9.47 -8.97 -17.93
C ARG A 55 8.44 -9.39 -18.98
N GLY A 56 8.30 -10.68 -19.31
CA GLY A 56 7.31 -11.23 -20.23
C GLY A 56 5.99 -11.68 -19.61
N VAL A 57 5.85 -11.57 -18.27
CA VAL A 57 4.70 -12.10 -17.54
C VAL A 57 3.35 -11.54 -18.02
N LYS A 58 2.34 -12.42 -18.13
CA LYS A 58 0.99 -12.00 -18.57
C LYS A 58 0.21 -11.43 -17.40
N VAL A 59 -0.61 -10.39 -17.66
CA VAL A 59 -1.56 -9.82 -16.68
C VAL A 59 -2.42 -10.89 -16.02
N ARG A 60 -2.83 -11.91 -16.78
CA ARG A 60 -3.63 -13.05 -16.29
C ARG A 60 -2.89 -13.91 -15.27
N GLU A 61 -1.58 -14.09 -15.41
CA GLU A 61 -0.76 -14.86 -14.48
C GLU A 61 -0.61 -14.09 -13.17
N ILE A 62 -0.32 -12.78 -13.24
CA ILE A 62 -0.30 -11.89 -12.07
C ILE A 62 -1.67 -11.87 -11.37
N ALA A 63 -2.75 -11.71 -12.13
CA ALA A 63 -4.11 -11.72 -11.62
C ALA A 63 -4.45 -13.02 -10.89
N SER A 64 -4.02 -14.16 -11.44
CA SER A 64 -4.22 -15.48 -10.84
C SER A 64 -3.38 -15.67 -9.58
N ALA A 65 -2.12 -15.22 -9.60
CA ALA A 65 -1.22 -15.31 -8.45
C ALA A 65 -1.66 -14.42 -7.27
N MET A 66 -2.25 -13.26 -7.57
CA MET A 66 -2.69 -12.30 -6.55
C MET A 66 -4.17 -12.41 -6.17
N GLY A 67 -4.97 -13.17 -6.93
CA GLY A 67 -6.42 -13.25 -6.74
C GLY A 67 -7.15 -11.94 -7.04
N ILE A 68 -6.61 -11.11 -7.94
CA ILE A 68 -7.14 -9.78 -8.28
C ILE A 68 -7.66 -9.79 -9.73
N SER A 69 -8.61 -8.91 -10.06
CA SER A 69 -9.09 -8.76 -11.44
C SER A 69 -7.98 -8.23 -12.36
N ASN A 70 -7.99 -8.68 -13.62
CA ASN A 70 -7.03 -8.23 -14.64
C ASN A 70 -6.99 -6.70 -14.80
N GLU A 71 -8.15 -6.04 -14.69
CA GLU A 71 -8.25 -4.57 -14.75
C GLU A 71 -7.52 -3.89 -13.59
N ARG A 72 -7.66 -4.41 -12.36
CA ARG A 72 -6.95 -3.86 -11.21
C ARG A 72 -5.45 -4.05 -11.33
N VAL A 73 -5.00 -5.21 -11.82
CA VAL A 73 -3.58 -5.45 -12.13
C VAL A 73 -3.07 -4.44 -13.15
N HIS A 74 -3.82 -4.21 -14.23
CA HIS A 74 -3.45 -3.23 -15.25
C HIS A 74 -3.39 -1.81 -14.69
N ASN A 75 -4.35 -1.42 -13.85
CA ASN A 75 -4.37 -0.11 -13.21
C ASN A 75 -3.21 0.09 -12.25
N ILE A 76 -2.85 -0.92 -11.44
CA ILE A 76 -1.71 -0.83 -10.53
C ILE A 76 -0.40 -0.74 -11.31
N LEU A 77 -0.21 -1.58 -12.33
CA LEU A 77 0.98 -1.52 -13.20
C LEU A 77 1.13 -0.15 -13.86
N HIS A 78 0.04 0.41 -14.38
CA HIS A 78 0.08 1.66 -15.11
C HIS A 78 0.16 2.91 -14.21
N GLN A 79 -0.58 2.94 -13.09
CA GLN A 79 -0.73 4.13 -12.24
C GLN A 79 0.21 4.15 -11.03
N HIS A 80 0.62 2.98 -10.51
CA HIS A 80 1.44 2.90 -9.29
C HIS A 80 2.89 2.51 -9.58
N LEU A 81 3.11 1.67 -10.60
CA LEU A 81 4.45 1.23 -11.02
C LEU A 81 4.94 1.95 -12.28
N ASP A 82 4.10 2.79 -12.89
CA ASP A 82 4.38 3.47 -14.16
C ASP A 82 4.88 2.54 -15.29
N MET A 83 4.51 1.26 -15.24
CA MET A 83 4.94 0.26 -16.21
C MET A 83 4.09 0.36 -17.48
N THR A 84 4.76 0.37 -18.63
CA THR A 84 4.13 0.23 -19.95
C THR A 84 4.50 -1.10 -20.55
N LYS A 85 3.55 -1.73 -21.23
CA LYS A 85 3.84 -2.89 -22.05
C LYS A 85 4.34 -2.44 -23.43
N LEU A 86 5.60 -2.72 -23.73
CA LEU A 86 6.21 -2.54 -25.05
C LEU A 86 6.33 -3.90 -25.73
N SER A 87 5.52 -4.12 -26.76
CA SER A 87 5.28 -5.39 -27.44
C SER A 87 4.90 -6.53 -26.48
N ALA A 88 5.85 -7.37 -26.09
CA ALA A 88 5.70 -8.50 -25.19
C ALA A 88 6.33 -8.27 -23.81
N ARG A 89 7.04 -7.14 -23.60
CA ARG A 89 7.82 -6.87 -22.38
C ARG A 89 7.26 -5.70 -21.59
N TRP A 90 7.29 -5.81 -20.28
CA TRP A 90 7.03 -4.69 -19.38
C TRP A 90 8.27 -3.80 -19.25
N VAL A 91 8.08 -2.50 -19.45
CA VAL A 91 9.14 -1.49 -19.40
C VAL A 91 8.68 -0.35 -18.50
N PRO A 92 9.50 0.07 -17.51
CA PRO A 92 9.19 1.26 -16.72
C PRO A 92 9.11 2.47 -17.63
N ARG A 93 8.05 3.27 -17.50
CA ARG A 93 8.10 4.63 -18.02
C ARG A 93 9.07 5.39 -17.15
N LEU A 94 10.13 5.89 -17.78
CA LEU A 94 11.06 6.82 -17.16
C LEU A 94 10.35 8.16 -16.94
N THR A 95 9.41 8.23 -16.01
CA THR A 95 8.80 9.47 -15.54
C THR A 95 9.42 9.83 -14.19
N LYS A 96 10.53 10.56 -14.31
CA LYS A 96 11.29 11.38 -13.34
C LYS A 96 10.74 11.46 -11.91
N ASN A 97 11.54 11.00 -10.92
CA ASN A 97 12.00 11.82 -9.77
C ASN A 97 12.90 11.06 -8.77
N GLU A 98 13.96 10.39 -9.25
CA GLU A 98 15.10 10.01 -8.37
C GLU A 98 16.42 10.27 -9.10
N ILE A 99 16.68 11.53 -9.46
CA ILE A 99 18.04 12.04 -9.59
C ILE A 99 18.04 13.46 -8.99
N VAL A 100 18.97 13.67 -8.05
CA VAL A 100 19.30 14.85 -7.22
C VAL A 100 18.68 14.85 -5.83
#